data_AF-A0A7C3XUI7-F1
#
_entry.id   AF-A0A7C3XUI7-F1
#
_cell.length_a   1.000
_cell.length_b   1.000
_cell.length_c   1.000
_cell.angle_alpha   90.00
_cell.angle_beta   90.00
_cell.angle_gamma   90.00
#
_symmetry.space_group_name_H-M   'P 1'
#
loop_
_entity.id
_entity.type
_entity.pdbx_description
1 polymer ?
#
loop_
_entity_poly.entity_id
_entity_poly.type
_entity_poly.pdbx_seq_one_letter_code
_entity_poly.pdbx_strand_id
1 'polypeptide(L)'
;MPILNGFQVRTAVHNNSIAMTQADLDYNIAKIGLQRTIYTAFYQASGSQSKLSALTESYNATQESYRNAEKRFDSGVITSVEFNQIKTTLTQAQSNLVQAKYDFIFKNAILDIYSGQPLNVQ
;
A
#
# COMPACT_ATOMS: atom_id res chain seq x y z
N MET A 1 3.54 -9.07 -65.45
CA MET A 1 4.47 -9.30 -64.32
C MET A 1 5.44 -8.12 -64.28
N PRO A 2 5.32 -7.17 -63.33
CA PRO A 2 6.28 -6.08 -63.23
C PRO A 2 7.56 -6.56 -62.54
N ILE A 3 8.71 -6.21 -63.11
CA ILE A 3 10.03 -6.76 -62.75
C ILE A 3 10.77 -5.84 -61.75
N LEU A 4 10.23 -4.65 -61.48
CA LEU A 4 10.77 -3.69 -60.51
C LEU A 4 9.67 -3.26 -59.53
N ASN A 5 9.47 -4.01 -58.45
CA ASN A 5 8.56 -3.65 -57.34
C ASN A 5 9.12 -2.51 -56.47
N GLY A 6 9.59 -1.41 -57.08
CA GLY A 6 9.85 -0.09 -56.49
C GLY A 6 10.38 -0.04 -55.05
N PHE A 7 11.33 -0.91 -54.68
CA PHE A 7 11.83 -1.08 -53.30
C PHE A 7 10.80 -1.53 -52.23
N GLN A 8 9.55 -1.82 -52.60
CA GLN A 8 8.45 -2.15 -51.67
C GLN A 8 8.77 -3.33 -50.74
N VAL A 9 9.41 -4.38 -51.23
CA VAL A 9 9.82 -5.54 -50.41
C VAL A 9 10.87 -5.14 -49.37
N ARG A 10 11.82 -4.28 -49.73
CA ARG A 10 12.84 -3.76 -48.80
C ARG A 10 12.21 -2.84 -47.75
N THR A 11 11.27 -1.99 -48.14
CA THR A 11 10.50 -1.15 -47.22
C THR A 11 9.64 -1.99 -46.27
N ALA A 12 8.99 -3.05 -46.76
CA ALA A 12 8.21 -3.96 -45.93
C ALA A 12 9.07 -4.70 -44.89
N VAL A 13 10.24 -5.22 -45.29
CA VAL A 13 11.19 -5.85 -44.35
C VAL A 13 11.72 -4.84 -43.33
N HIS A 14 12.02 -3.61 -43.76
CA HIS A 14 12.47 -2.56 -42.86
C HIS A 14 11.39 -2.17 -41.83
N ASN A 15 10.14 -2.01 -42.27
CA ASN A 15 9.00 -1.73 -41.39
C ASN A 15 8.73 -2.88 -40.41
N ASN A 16 8.85 -4.13 -40.85
CA ASN A 16 8.71 -5.29 -39.97
C ASN A 16 9.83 -5.35 -38.92
N SER A 17 11.06 -4.97 -39.28
CA SER A 17 12.17 -4.86 -38.33
C SER A 17 11.92 -3.77 -37.28
N ILE A 18 11.39 -2.61 -37.70
CA ILE A 18 10.96 -1.54 -36.78
C ILE A 18 9.84 -2.04 -35.86
N ALA A 19 8.83 -2.72 -36.40
CA ALA A 19 7.72 -3.27 -35.60
C ALA A 19 8.20 -4.31 -34.57
N MET A 20 9.16 -5.16 -34.93
CA MET A 20 9.78 -6.11 -34.00
C MET A 20 10.55 -5.38 -32.88
N THR A 21 11.35 -4.38 -33.24
CA THR A 21 12.06 -3.53 -32.27
C THR A 21 11.08 -2.83 -31.33
N GLN A 22 9.95 -2.34 -31.85
CA GLN A 22 8.90 -1.72 -31.04
C GLN A 22 8.28 -2.73 -30.06
N ALA A 23 7.98 -3.94 -30.51
CA ALA A 23 7.44 -4.99 -29.65
C ALA A 23 8.41 -5.38 -28.52
N ASP A 24 9.72 -5.44 -28.82
CA ASP A 24 10.76 -5.69 -27.80
C ASP A 24 10.84 -4.53 -26.79
N LEU A 25 10.72 -3.27 -27.24
CA LEU A 25 10.68 -2.11 -26.36
C LEU A 25 9.44 -2.13 -25.46
N ASP A 26 8.28 -2.42 -26.02
CA ASP A 26 7.01 -2.51 -25.27
C ASP A 26 7.07 -3.62 -24.22
N TYR A 27 7.66 -4.77 -24.56
CA TYR A 27 7.93 -5.85 -23.59
C TYR A 27 8.82 -5.39 -22.44
N ASN A 28 9.92 -4.69 -22.75
CA ASN A 28 10.83 -4.17 -21.72
C ASN A 28 10.15 -3.12 -20.82
N ILE A 29 9.33 -2.24 -21.40
CA ILE A 29 8.53 -1.26 -20.65
C ILE A 29 7.56 -1.96 -19.72
N ALA A 30 6.84 -2.98 -20.21
CA ALA A 30 5.90 -3.76 -19.39
C ALA A 30 6.62 -4.48 -18.25
N LYS A 31 7.79 -5.08 -18.51
CA LYS A 31 8.62 -5.76 -17.50
C LYS A 31 9.08 -4.80 -16.40
N ILE A 32 9.61 -3.63 -16.77
CA ILE A 32 10.02 -2.59 -15.83
C ILE A 32 8.81 -2.07 -15.04
N GLY A 33 7.67 -1.90 -15.71
CA GLY A 33 6.40 -1.53 -15.09
C GLY A 33 5.99 -2.51 -14.00
N LEU A 34 6.01 -3.81 -14.28
CA LEU A 34 5.71 -4.86 -13.31
C LEU A 34 6.67 -4.83 -12.12
N GLN A 35 7.98 -4.74 -12.37
CA GLN A 35 8.98 -4.65 -11.30
C GLN A 35 8.73 -3.44 -10.39
N ARG A 36 8.42 -2.27 -10.98
CA ARG A 36 8.06 -1.06 -10.21
C ARG A 36 6.85 -1.30 -9.33
N THR A 37 5.78 -1.90 -9.88
CA THR A 37 4.55 -2.20 -9.12
C THR A 37 4.84 -3.11 -7.93
N ILE A 38 5.66 -4.15 -8.11
CA ILE A 38 6.07 -5.07 -7.03
C ILE A 38 6.80 -4.29 -5.92
N TYR A 39 7.80 -3.48 -6.28
CA TYR A 39 8.52 -2.68 -5.29
C TYR A 39 7.61 -1.69 -4.57
N THR A 40 6.71 -1.01 -5.29
CA THR A 40 5.74 -0.11 -4.68
C THR A 40 4.84 -0.84 -3.70
N ALA A 41 4.30 -2.00 -4.07
CA ALA A 41 3.46 -2.82 -3.18
C ALA A 41 4.24 -3.24 -1.93
N PHE A 42 5.50 -3.66 -2.08
CA PHE A 42 6.36 -4.04 -0.96
C PHE A 42 6.58 -2.87 0.01
N TYR A 43 6.95 -1.70 -0.49
CA TYR A 43 7.15 -0.51 0.36
C TYR A 43 5.85 -0.05 1.02
N GLN A 44 4.71 -0.16 0.34
CA GLN A 44 3.40 0.15 0.92
C GLN A 44 3.06 -0.81 2.07
N ALA A 45 3.25 -2.12 1.88
CA ALA A 45 3.02 -3.14 2.91
C ALA A 45 3.93 -2.93 4.13
N SER A 46 5.24 -2.77 3.90
CA SER A 46 6.23 -2.49 4.95
C SER A 46 5.89 -1.19 5.72
N GLY A 47 5.53 -0.13 5.01
CA GLY A 47 5.09 1.13 5.63
C GLY A 47 3.82 0.97 6.46
N SER A 48 2.83 0.21 5.97
CA SER A 48 1.60 -0.06 6.71
C SER A 48 1.81 -0.90 7.98
N GLN A 49 2.75 -1.85 7.95
CA GLN A 49 3.15 -2.62 9.12
C GLN A 49 3.75 -1.71 10.20
N SER A 50 4.64 -0.82 9.78
CA SER A 50 5.30 0.15 10.67
C SER A 50 4.28 1.12 11.28
N LYS A 51 3.33 1.60 10.47
CA LYS A 51 2.20 2.43 10.91
C LYS A 51 1.31 1.71 11.92
N LEU A 52 0.98 0.43 11.68
CA LEU A 52 0.20 -0.39 12.61
C LEU A 52 0.92 -0.53 13.95
N SER A 53 2.23 -0.79 13.95
CA SER A 53 3.03 -0.88 15.18
C SER A 53 2.99 0.44 15.97
N ALA A 54 3.22 1.57 15.29
CA ALA A 54 3.20 2.89 15.95
C ALA A 54 1.83 3.23 16.53
N LEU A 55 0.75 2.93 15.82
CA LEU A 55 -0.62 3.19 16.30
C LEU A 55 -1.05 2.24 17.40
N THR A 56 -0.50 1.03 17.44
CA THR A 56 -0.69 0.10 18.58
C THR A 56 -0.07 0.68 19.84
N GLU A 57 1.16 1.20 19.74
CA GLU A 57 1.83 1.85 20.87
C GLU A 57 1.08 3.12 21.34
N SER A 58 0.63 3.94 20.39
CA SER A 58 -0.18 5.12 20.69
C SER A 58 -1.51 4.77 21.38
N TYR A 59 -2.17 3.69 20.96
CA TYR A 59 -3.35 3.17 21.63
C TYR A 59 -3.05 2.73 23.06
N ASN A 60 -1.98 1.97 23.29
CA ASN A 60 -1.59 1.51 24.62
C ASN A 60 -1.29 2.70 25.57
N ALA A 61 -0.55 3.70 25.09
CA ALA A 61 -0.23 4.90 25.86
C ALA A 61 -1.48 5.73 26.22
N THR A 62 -2.38 5.91 25.26
CA THR A 62 -3.65 6.63 25.49
C THR A 62 -4.60 5.86 26.38
N GLN A 63 -4.58 4.52 26.33
CA GLN A 63 -5.35 3.67 27.23
C GLN A 63 -4.86 3.79 28.68
N GLU A 64 -3.55 3.82 28.90
CA GLU A 64 -3.00 4.02 30.25
C GLU A 64 -3.28 5.43 30.77
N SER A 65 -3.19 6.45 29.90
CA SER A 65 -3.58 7.82 30.22
C SER A 65 -5.06 7.92 30.64
N TYR A 66 -5.94 7.20 29.95
CA TYR A 66 -7.35 7.10 30.31
C TYR A 66 -7.55 6.45 31.69
N ARG A 67 -6.86 5.35 31.99
CA ARG A 67 -6.94 4.69 33.31
C ARG A 67 -6.49 5.61 34.45
N ASN A 68 -5.44 6.39 34.22
CA ASN A 68 -5.00 7.38 35.20
C ASN A 68 -6.04 8.49 35.38
N ALA A 69 -6.59 8.99 34.28
CA ALA A 69 -7.64 10.00 34.29
C ALA A 69 -8.90 9.53 35.03
N GLU A 70 -9.31 8.28 34.84
CA GLU A 70 -10.45 7.67 35.53
C GLU A 70 -10.26 7.71 37.05
N LYS A 71 -9.12 7.25 37.56
CA LYS A 71 -8.80 7.33 39.00
C LYS A 71 -8.79 8.76 39.53
N ARG A 72 -8.25 9.70 38.75
CA ARG A 72 -8.20 11.13 39.12
C ARG A 72 -9.58 11.77 39.11
N PHE A 73 -10.43 11.38 38.17
CA PHE A 73 -11.81 11.86 38.08
C PHE A 73 -12.63 11.33 39.26
N ASP A 74 -12.52 10.04 39.56
CA ASP A 74 -13.18 9.40 40.70
C ASP A 74 -12.75 10.02 42.04
N SER A 75 -11.49 10.48 42.13
CA SER A 75 -10.96 11.19 43.30
C SER A 75 -11.29 12.69 43.31
N GLY A 76 -12.02 13.21 42.32
CA GLY A 76 -12.36 14.63 42.19
C GLY A 76 -11.20 15.55 41.81
N VAL A 77 -10.06 15.01 41.38
CA VAL A 77 -8.83 15.75 41.04
C VAL A 77 -8.90 16.41 39.66
N ILE A 78 -9.68 15.83 38.73
CA ILE A 78 -9.91 16.41 37.40
C ILE A 78 -11.40 16.62 37.15
N THR A 79 -11.72 17.57 36.27
CA THR A 79 -13.08 17.90 35.88
C THR A 79 -13.65 16.91 34.86
N SER A 80 -14.97 16.92 34.68
CA SER A 80 -15.61 16.09 33.65
C SER A 80 -15.19 16.47 32.23
N VAL A 81 -14.85 17.75 32.00
CA VAL A 81 -14.36 18.24 30.70
C VAL A 81 -12.99 17.65 30.38
N GLU A 82 -12.06 17.69 31.33
CA GLU A 82 -10.72 17.09 31.17
C GLU A 82 -10.80 15.58 30.97
N PHE A 83 -11.64 14.89 31.75
CA PHE A 83 -11.87 13.46 31.60
C PHE A 83 -12.43 13.11 30.21
N ASN A 84 -13.43 13.86 29.74
CA ASN A 84 -14.00 13.66 28.40
C ASN A 84 -12.99 13.93 27.28
N GLN A 85 -12.08 14.90 27.44
CA GLN A 85 -11.02 15.14 26.47
C GLN A 85 -10.07 13.94 26.33
N ILE A 86 -9.71 13.32 27.46
CA ILE A 86 -8.85 12.13 27.47
C ILE A 86 -9.59 10.93 26.87
N LYS A 87 -10.87 10.74 27.21
CA LYS A 87 -11.74 9.71 26.62
C LYS A 87 -11.88 9.87 25.10
N THR A 88 -12.00 11.10 24.61
CA THR A 88 -12.05 11.41 23.18
C THR A 88 -10.74 11.03 22.49
N THR A 89 -9.60 11.36 23.12
CA THR A 89 -8.27 10.97 22.62
C THR A 89 -8.13 9.45 22.50
N LEU A 90 -8.56 8.68 23.51
CA LEU A 90 -8.56 7.21 23.45
C LEU A 90 -9.44 6.69 22.30
N THR A 91 -10.63 7.25 22.14
CA THR A 91 -11.57 6.87 21.07
C THR A 91 -10.97 7.11 19.68
N GLN A 92 -10.24 8.22 19.50
CA GLN A 92 -9.52 8.51 18.26
C GLN A 92 -8.38 7.51 18.04
N ALA A 93 -7.60 7.20 19.08
CA ALA A 93 -6.51 6.22 18.98
C ALA A 93 -7.03 4.81 18.61
N GLN A 94 -8.16 4.39 19.18
CA GLN A 94 -8.85 3.15 18.81
C GLN A 94 -9.24 3.14 17.33
N SER A 95 -9.86 4.22 16.86
CA SER A 95 -10.28 4.36 15.46
C SER A 95 -9.08 4.28 14.52
N ASN A 96 -7.99 4.98 14.84
CA ASN A 96 -6.76 4.95 14.07
C ASN A 96 -6.13 3.54 14.03
N LEU A 97 -6.10 2.83 15.16
CA LEU A 97 -5.59 1.46 15.23
C LEU A 97 -6.40 0.50 14.35
N VAL A 98 -7.73 0.60 14.37
CA VAL A 98 -8.62 -0.21 13.53
C VAL A 98 -8.34 0.05 12.05
N GLN A 99 -8.27 1.32 11.64
CA GLN A 99 -7.96 1.68 10.26
C GLN A 99 -6.59 1.14 9.82
N ALA A 100 -5.57 1.23 10.69
CA ALA A 100 -4.24 0.74 10.37
C ALA A 100 -4.15 -0.79 10.27
N LYS A 101 -4.95 -1.52 11.06
CA LYS A 101 -5.06 -2.98 10.93
C LYS A 101 -5.59 -3.37 9.56
N TYR A 102 -6.67 -2.75 9.11
CA TYR A 102 -7.25 -3.05 7.80
C TYR A 102 -6.35 -2.59 6.64
N ASP A 103 -5.70 -1.43 6.76
CA ASP A 103 -4.74 -0.93 5.76
C ASP A 103 -3.57 -1.91 5.59
N PHE A 104 -3.03 -2.45 6.69
CA PHE A 104 -1.97 -3.45 6.65
C PHE A 104 -2.44 -4.77 6.00
N ILE A 105 -3.59 -5.30 6.41
CA ILE A 105 -4.15 -6.54 5.82
C ILE A 105 -4.34 -6.38 4.31
N PHE A 106 -4.92 -5.25 3.88
CA PHE A 106 -5.18 -4.99 2.47
C PHE A 106 -3.90 -4.87 1.64
N LYS A 107 -2.92 -4.09 2.12
CA LYS A 107 -1.65 -3.90 1.40
C LYS A 107 -0.81 -5.18 1.36
N ASN A 108 -0.87 -6.00 2.39
CA ASN A 108 -0.19 -7.29 2.39
C ASN A 108 -0.84 -8.25 1.36
N ALA A 109 -2.17 -8.29 1.29
CA ALA A 109 -2.87 -9.08 0.28
C ALA A 109 -2.53 -8.63 -1.17
N ILE A 110 -2.38 -7.32 -1.39
CA ILE A 110 -1.93 -6.79 -2.69
C ILE A 110 -0.51 -7.24 -3.03
N LEU A 111 0.40 -7.20 -2.05
CA LEU A 111 1.77 -7.66 -2.25
C LEU A 111 1.80 -9.13 -2.65
N ASP A 112 1.00 -9.98 -2.01
CA ASP A 112 0.92 -11.41 -2.31
C ASP A 112 0.49 -11.67 -3.76
N ILE A 113 -0.52 -10.92 -4.25
CA ILE A 113 -0.99 -11.00 -5.65
C ILE A 113 0.12 -10.64 -6.64
N TYR A 114 0.86 -9.55 -6.40
CA TYR A 114 1.93 -9.12 -7.32
C TYR A 114 3.21 -9.96 -7.21
N SER A 115 3.42 -10.64 -6.08
CA SER A 115 4.59 -11.51 -5.85
C SER A 115 4.44 -12.89 -6.49
N GLY A 116 3.29 -13.18 -7.13
CA GLY A 116 3.06 -14.43 -7.85
C GLY A 116 2.76 -15.64 -6.94
N GLN A 117 2.42 -15.42 -5.66
CA GLN A 117 1.90 -16.48 -4.79
C GLN A 117 0.39 -16.65 -5.03
N PRO A 118 -0.11 -17.86 -5.33
CA PRO A 118 -1.55 -18.09 -5.44
C PRO A 118 -2.21 -17.87 -4.08
N LEU A 119 -3.29 -17.10 -4.07
CA LEU A 119 -4.12 -16.81 -2.90
C LEU A 119 -4.46 -18.09 -2.13
N ASN A 120 -3.86 -18.30 -0.96
CA ASN A 120 -4.44 -19.17 0.05
C ASN A 120 -5.40 -18.35 0.89
N VAL A 121 -6.61 -18.19 0.37
CA VAL A 121 -7.78 -17.90 1.20
C VAL A 121 -8.04 -19.15 2.06
N GLN A 122 -7.69 -19.08 3.34
CA GLN A 122 -8.16 -20.02 4.36
C GLN A 122 -9.36 -19.43 5.10
#